data_AF-A0A8H6RJZ8-F1
#
_entry.id   AF-A0A8H6RJZ8-F1
#
_cell.length_a   1.000
_cell.length_b   1.000
_cell.length_c   1.000
_cell.angle_alpha   90.00
_cell.angle_beta   90.00
_cell.angle_gamma   90.00
#
_symmetry.space_group_name_H-M   'P 1'
#
loop_
_entity.id
_entity.type
_entity.pdbx_description
1 polymer ?
#
loop_
_entity_poly.entity_id
_entity_poly.type
_entity_poly.pdbx_seq_one_letter_code
_entity_poly.pdbx_strand_id
1 'polypeptide(L)'
;MAVKASIAIMLLRLVVKPAHRYIVWASIVVTEVYSLAFFLLFIFQCSPSSYFWTRFGNGKDTCITTSAVVGAVYAYSVIVMVTDFTFAILPCVVVWNLENIPKREKVMVGFILAMGAIASIATIARLPYVHTLSNAADFFCSTNRGYHRNVEAEAIYQISL
;
A
#
# COMPACT_ATOMS: atom_id res chain seq x y z
N MET A 1 1.79 8.87 4.28
CA MET A 1 2.81 8.82 5.35
C MET A 1 2.92 10.13 6.13
N ALA A 2 2.88 11.29 5.47
CA ALA A 2 2.88 12.61 6.14
C ALA A 2 1.89 12.77 7.32
N VAL A 3 0.64 12.29 7.20
CA VAL A 3 -0.36 12.35 8.29
C VAL A 3 0.08 11.53 9.51
N LYS A 4 0.57 10.29 9.29
CA LYS A 4 1.10 9.44 10.36
C LYS A 4 2.30 10.11 11.04
N ALA A 5 3.20 10.73 10.27
CA ALA A 5 4.34 11.47 10.80
C ALA A 5 3.91 12.65 11.68
N SER A 6 2.93 13.46 11.27
CA SER A 6 2.40 14.56 12.10
C SER A 6 1.80 14.07 13.42
N ILE A 7 0.98 13.01 13.38
CA ILE A 7 0.41 12.42 14.60
C ILE A 7 1.53 11.90 15.51
N ALA A 8 2.52 11.20 14.94
CA ALA A 8 3.65 10.67 15.68
C ALA A 8 4.51 11.77 16.33
N ILE A 9 4.74 12.88 15.63
CA ILE A 9 5.45 14.06 16.18
C ILE A 9 4.65 14.69 17.32
N MET A 10 3.32 14.80 17.19
CA MET A 10 2.46 15.30 18.27
C MET A 10 2.53 14.39 19.50
N LEU A 11 2.48 13.07 19.31
CA LEU A 11 2.65 12.09 20.38
C LEU A 11 4.04 12.17 21.02
N LEU A 12 5.09 12.42 20.23
CA LEU A 12 6.46 12.61 20.72
C LEU A 12 6.57 13.78 21.71
N ARG A 13 5.74 14.82 21.54
CA ARG A 13 5.67 15.96 22.46
C ARG A 13 4.98 15.61 23.78
N LEU A 14 4.04 14.65 23.78
CA LEU A 14 3.35 14.18 24.98
C LEU A 14 4.15 13.15 25.78
N VAL A 15 4.99 12.36 25.10
CA VAL A 15 5.72 11.26 25.72
C VAL A 15 6.96 11.79 26.46
N VAL A 16 6.94 11.70 27.78
CA VAL A 16 8.06 12.10 28.65
C VAL A 16 9.12 11.00 28.78
N LYS A 17 8.73 9.72 28.68
CA LYS A 17 9.66 8.58 28.85
C LYS A 17 10.53 8.35 27.60
N PRO A 18 11.86 8.26 27.74
CA PRO A 18 12.77 8.11 26.60
C PRO A 18 12.58 6.78 25.83
N ALA A 19 12.21 5.69 26.51
CA ALA A 19 11.99 4.39 25.87
C ALA A 19 10.87 4.43 24.81
N HIS A 20 9.74 5.07 25.13
CA HIS A 20 8.63 5.24 24.18
C HIS A 20 9.00 6.15 23.01
N ARG A 21 9.86 7.14 23.25
CA ARG A 21 10.38 8.04 22.20
C ARG A 21 11.19 7.29 21.15
N TYR A 22 12.03 6.33 21.56
CA TYR A 22 12.80 5.48 20.64
C TYR A 22 11.89 4.60 19.78
N ILE A 23 10.84 4.00 20.36
CA ILE A 23 9.89 3.15 19.62
C ILE A 23 9.18 3.94 18.52
N VAL A 24 8.72 5.16 18.82
CA VAL A 24 8.08 6.04 17.85
C VAL A 24 9.03 6.46 16.73
N TRP A 25 10.28 6.79 17.06
CA TRP A 25 11.27 7.13 16.04
C TRP A 25 11.59 5.95 15.14
N ALA A 26 11.76 4.76 15.71
CA ALA A 26 11.98 3.53 14.97
C ALA A 26 10.80 3.24 14.03
N SER A 27 9.55 3.37 14.48
CA SER A 27 8.39 3.12 13.61
C SER A 27 8.32 4.12 12.45
N ILE A 28 8.56 5.42 12.69
CA ILE A 28 8.59 6.43 11.60
C ILE A 28 9.65 6.06 10.56
N VAL A 29 10.89 5.82 11.00
CA VAL A 29 12.01 5.52 10.09
C VAL A 29 11.73 4.26 9.27
N VAL A 30 11.25 3.19 9.91
CA VAL A 30 10.91 1.94 9.23
C VAL A 30 9.83 2.18 8.16
N THR A 31 8.76 2.91 8.51
CA THR A 31 7.64 3.12 7.57
C THR A 31 8.06 3.99 6.37
N GLU A 32 8.86 5.02 6.59
CA GLU A 32 9.37 5.89 5.52
C GLU A 32 10.32 5.14 4.58
N VAL A 33 11.23 4.32 5.12
CA VAL A 33 12.14 3.49 4.31
C VAL A 33 11.35 2.50 3.45
N TYR A 34 10.36 1.81 4.02
CA TYR A 34 9.50 0.90 3.25
C TYR A 34 8.67 1.62 2.20
N SER A 35 8.15 2.82 2.51
CA SER A 35 7.41 3.64 1.55
C SER A 35 8.29 4.07 0.37
N LEU A 36 9.54 4.48 0.64
CA LEU A 36 10.50 4.83 -0.40
C LEU A 36 10.87 3.62 -1.25
N ALA A 37 11.15 2.47 -0.63
CA ALA A 37 11.44 1.24 -1.36
C ALA A 37 10.27 0.82 -2.27
N PHE A 38 9.04 0.89 -1.76
CA PHE A 38 7.83 0.59 -2.53
C PHE A 38 7.63 1.59 -3.68
N PHE A 39 7.89 2.87 -3.46
CA PHE A 39 7.84 3.89 -4.51
C PHE A 39 8.86 3.62 -5.63
N LEU A 40 10.08 3.23 -5.28
CA LEU A 40 11.09 2.82 -6.26
C LEU A 40 10.66 1.57 -7.03
N LEU A 41 10.09 0.56 -6.35
CA LEU A 41 9.55 -0.63 -7.01
C LEU A 41 8.43 -0.29 -8.02
N PHE A 42 7.60 0.71 -7.73
CA PHE A 42 6.59 1.21 -8.65
C PHE A 42 7.19 1.95 -9.84
N ILE A 43 8.24 2.75 -9.62
CA ILE A 43 8.93 3.47 -10.71
C ILE A 43 9.69 2.49 -11.62
N PHE A 44 10.34 1.48 -11.05
CA PHE A 44 11.13 0.48 -11.78
C PHE A 44 10.30 -0.77 -12.12
N GLN A 45 8.97 -0.67 -12.13
CA GLN A 45 8.08 -1.80 -12.35
C GLN A 45 8.25 -2.47 -13.73
N CYS A 46 8.82 -1.75 -14.70
CA CYS A 46 9.25 -2.28 -15.99
C CYS A 46 10.62 -1.68 -16.38
N SER A 47 11.49 -2.51 -16.95
CA SER A 47 12.75 -2.07 -17.57
C SER A 47 12.63 -2.21 -19.09
N PRO A 48 12.79 -1.12 -19.89
CA PRO A 48 13.13 0.25 -19.50
C PRO A 48 11.90 1.15 -19.23
N SER A 49 12.03 2.11 -18.30
CA SER A 49 10.98 3.06 -17.91
C SER A 49 10.54 4.01 -19.03
N SER A 50 11.34 4.12 -20.10
CA SER A 50 11.06 4.92 -21.29
C SER A 50 9.89 4.38 -22.11
N TYR A 51 9.55 3.10 -22.01
CA TYR A 51 8.46 2.49 -22.78
C TYR A 51 7.07 2.59 -22.16
N PHE A 52 6.96 3.10 -20.92
CA PHE A 52 5.66 3.39 -20.31
C PHE A 52 4.84 4.39 -21.16
N TRP A 53 5.54 5.27 -21.89
CA TRP A 53 4.95 6.30 -22.75
C TRP A 53 4.81 5.89 -24.23
N THR A 54 5.64 4.96 -24.74
CA THR A 54 5.58 4.46 -26.13
C THR A 54 4.80 3.15 -26.24
N ARG A 55 3.48 3.23 -26.06
CA ARG A 55 2.48 2.15 -26.11
C ARG A 55 2.36 1.36 -27.44
N PHE A 56 3.26 1.50 -28.43
CA PHE A 56 3.10 0.92 -29.78
C PHE A 56 4.33 0.22 -30.37
N GLY A 57 5.32 -0.18 -29.57
CA GLY A 57 6.50 -0.91 -30.06
C GLY A 57 6.49 -2.38 -29.64
N ASN A 58 6.62 -3.30 -30.60
CA ASN A 58 6.73 -4.77 -30.45
C ASN A 58 8.01 -5.24 -29.71
N GLY A 59 8.31 -4.72 -28.52
CA GLY A 59 9.42 -5.16 -27.67
C GLY A 59 9.03 -6.35 -26.80
N LYS A 60 9.80 -7.44 -26.86
CA LYS A 60 9.68 -8.62 -26.00
C LYS A 60 10.28 -8.31 -24.62
N ASP A 61 9.57 -7.56 -23.78
CA ASP A 61 10.20 -7.01 -22.58
C ASP A 61 9.51 -7.50 -21.28
N THR A 62 10.33 -7.95 -20.33
CA THR A 62 9.96 -8.54 -19.04
C THR A 62 9.62 -7.47 -17.99
N CYS A 63 8.34 -7.13 -17.85
CA CYS A 63 7.85 -6.43 -16.66
C CYS A 63 7.86 -7.34 -15.43
N ILE A 64 7.93 -6.75 -14.24
CA ILE A 64 7.85 -7.51 -12.99
C ILE A 64 6.51 -8.27 -12.94
N THR A 65 6.54 -9.54 -12.55
CA THR A 65 5.34 -10.37 -12.51
C THR A 65 4.34 -9.81 -11.49
N THR A 66 3.05 -9.77 -11.83
CA THR A 66 1.97 -9.27 -10.97
C THR A 66 2.01 -9.88 -9.56
N SER A 67 2.43 -11.15 -9.45
CA SER A 67 2.63 -11.85 -8.17
C SER A 67 3.67 -11.20 -7.25
N ALA A 68 4.77 -10.65 -7.78
CA ALA A 68 5.80 -9.99 -6.99
C ALA A 68 5.30 -8.64 -6.43
N VAL A 69 4.50 -7.91 -7.21
CA VAL A 69 3.88 -6.64 -6.78
C VAL A 69 2.88 -6.90 -5.67
N VAL A 70 2.05 -7.93 -5.82
CA VAL A 70 1.07 -8.34 -4.80
C VAL A 70 1.76 -8.75 -3.51
N GLY A 71 2.86 -9.51 -3.59
CA GLY A 71 3.67 -9.87 -2.42
C GLY A 71 4.23 -8.65 -1.70
N ALA A 72 4.75 -7.66 -2.43
CA ALA A 72 5.26 -6.42 -1.86
C ALA A 72 4.15 -5.57 -1.20
N VAL A 73 2.98 -5.46 -1.84
CA VAL A 73 1.80 -4.76 -1.30
C VAL A 73 1.33 -5.42 0.00
N TYR A 74 1.30 -6.75 0.03
CA TYR A 74 0.92 -7.51 1.22
C TYR A 74 1.89 -7.27 2.38
N ALA A 75 3.20 -7.40 2.14
CA ALA A 75 4.22 -7.14 3.17
C ALA A 75 4.14 -5.70 3.70
N TYR A 76 3.97 -4.73 2.81
CA TYR A 76 3.79 -3.33 3.17
C TYR A 76 2.54 -3.09 4.03
N SER A 77 1.42 -3.72 3.67
CA SER A 77 0.16 -3.60 4.43
C SER A 77 0.30 -4.12 5.87
N VAL A 78 1.01 -5.24 6.07
CA VAL A 78 1.27 -5.79 7.39
C VAL A 78 2.08 -4.83 8.25
N ILE A 79 3.14 -4.25 7.69
CA ILE A 79 3.99 -3.28 8.41
C ILE A 79 3.17 -2.06 8.81
N VAL A 80 2.38 -1.51 7.88
CA VAL A 80 1.51 -0.37 8.16
C VAL A 80 0.51 -0.71 9.27
N MET A 81 -0.09 -1.89 9.24
CA MET A 81 -1.01 -2.34 10.28
C MET A 81 -0.34 -2.42 11.66
N VAL A 82 0.87 -2.98 11.73
CA VAL A 82 1.65 -3.05 12.99
C VAL A 82 2.00 -1.65 13.50
N THR A 83 2.38 -0.74 12.60
CA THR A 83 2.67 0.66 13.00
C THR A 83 1.42 1.37 13.51
N ASP A 84 0.25 1.13 12.92
CA ASP A 84 -1.03 1.69 13.41
C ASP A 84 -1.37 1.19 14.81
N PHE A 85 -1.22 -0.12 15.05
CA PHE A 85 -1.40 -0.66 16.41
C PHE A 85 -0.40 -0.07 17.39
N THR A 86 0.85 0.10 16.97
CA THR A 86 1.89 0.71 17.82
C THR A 86 1.51 2.14 18.22
N PHE A 87 1.08 2.95 17.25
CA PHE A 87 0.65 4.33 17.52
C PHE A 87 -0.63 4.42 18.32
N ALA A 88 -1.52 3.43 18.22
CA ALA A 88 -2.77 3.42 18.96
C ALA A 88 -2.60 2.87 20.41
N ILE A 89 -1.65 1.95 20.64
CA ILE A 89 -1.31 1.44 21.98
C ILE A 89 -0.54 2.50 22.78
N LEU A 90 0.33 3.27 22.13
CA LEU A 90 1.17 4.27 22.79
C LEU A 90 0.41 5.26 23.69
N PRO A 91 -0.64 5.98 23.21
CA PRO A 91 -1.42 6.88 24.06
C PRO A 91 -2.15 6.13 25.16
N CYS A 92 -2.55 4.87 24.94
CA CYS A 92 -3.22 4.05 25.95
C CYS A 92 -2.29 3.75 27.13
N VAL A 93 -1.03 3.38 26.84
CA VAL A 93 0.01 3.15 27.86
C VAL A 93 0.32 4.45 28.62
N VAL A 94 0.44 5.58 27.92
CA VAL A 94 0.66 6.89 28.56
C VAL A 94 -0.51 7.23 29.48
N VAL A 95 -1.75 7.10 29.01
CA VAL A 95 -2.95 7.39 29.79
C VAL A 95 -3.09 6.46 31.01
N TRP A 96 -2.68 5.20 30.91
CA TRP A 96 -2.72 4.27 32.04
C TRP A 96 -1.69 4.58 33.12
N ASN A 97 -0.52 5.13 32.73
CA ASN A 97 0.52 5.52 33.69
C ASN A 97 0.17 6.83 34.44
N LEU A 98 -0.82 7.60 33.98
CA LEU A 98 -1.31 8.78 34.69
C LEU A 98 -2.53 8.41 35.55
N GLU A 99 -2.33 8.38 36.86
CA GLU A 99 -3.34 7.96 37.85
C GLU A 99 -4.58 8.87 37.88
N ASN A 100 -4.47 10.12 37.41
CA ASN A 100 -5.50 11.17 37.53
C ASN A 100 -6.24 11.52 36.22
N ILE A 101 -6.42 10.58 35.28
CA ILE A 101 -7.18 10.86 34.04
C ILE A 101 -8.66 10.46 34.16
N PRO A 102 -9.60 11.34 33.77
CA PRO A 102 -11.04 11.05 33.80
C PRO A 102 -11.41 9.85 32.92
N LYS A 103 -12.37 9.03 33.38
CA LYS A 103 -12.83 7.80 32.70
C LYS A 103 -13.31 8.04 31.26
N ARG A 104 -13.78 9.25 30.96
CA ARG A 104 -14.25 9.66 29.62
C ARG A 104 -13.14 9.57 28.56
N GLU A 105 -11.92 10.01 28.88
CA GLU A 105 -10.77 9.95 27.98
C GLU A 105 -10.37 8.49 27.69
N LYS A 106 -10.42 7.62 28.71
CA LYS A 106 -10.15 6.18 28.54
C LYS A 106 -11.12 5.52 27.56
N VAL A 107 -12.41 5.88 27.64
CA VAL A 107 -13.44 5.38 26.71
C VAL A 107 -13.21 5.91 25.29
N MET A 108 -12.88 7.20 25.13
CA MET A 108 -12.62 7.79 23.82
C MET A 108 -11.42 7.15 23.12
N VAL A 109 -10.32 6.94 23.84
CA VAL A 109 -9.13 6.25 23.32
C VAL A 109 -9.46 4.83 22.89
N GLY A 110 -10.25 4.09 23.69
CA GLY A 110 -10.71 2.75 23.33
C GLY A 110 -11.56 2.74 22.05
N PHE A 111 -12.43 3.73 21.88
CA PHE A 111 -13.28 3.85 20.69
C PHE A 111 -12.45 4.13 19.43
N ILE A 112 -11.48 5.04 19.51
CA ILE A 112 -10.58 5.37 18.40
C ILE A 112 -9.73 4.15 18.00
N LEU A 113 -9.22 3.39 18.98
CA LEU A 113 -8.46 2.16 18.74
C LEU A 113 -9.30 1.12 17.99
N ALA A 114 -10.55 0.91 18.42
CA ALA A 114 -11.47 -0.02 17.77
C ALA A 114 -11.78 0.40 16.32
N MET A 115 -12.07 1.68 16.08
CA MET A 115 -12.31 2.18 14.72
C MET A 115 -11.07 2.04 13.83
N GLY A 116 -9.88 2.33 14.37
CA GLY A 116 -8.61 2.16 13.65
C GLY A 116 -8.36 0.70 13.23
N ALA A 117 -8.61 -0.26 14.13
CA ALA A 117 -8.48 -1.67 13.82
C ALA A 117 -9.44 -2.11 12.70
N ILE A 118 -10.71 -1.72 12.78
CA ILE A 118 -11.72 -2.05 11.76
C ILE A 118 -11.34 -1.44 10.41
N ALA A 119 -10.88 -0.19 10.38
CA ALA A 119 -10.45 0.48 9.15
C ALA A 119 -9.27 -0.24 8.48
N SER A 120 -8.24 -0.63 9.25
CA SER A 120 -7.09 -1.35 8.69
C SER A 120 -7.48 -2.72 8.14
N ILE A 121 -8.34 -3.46 8.85
CA ILE A 121 -8.86 -4.76 8.38
C ILE A 121 -9.65 -4.60 7.08
N ALA A 122 -10.54 -3.61 7.01
CA ALA A 122 -11.33 -3.33 5.81
C ALA A 122 -10.44 -3.00 4.59
N THR A 123 -9.31 -2.34 4.82
CA THR A 123 -8.35 -1.99 3.77
C THR A 123 -7.68 -3.24 3.20
N ILE A 124 -7.27 -4.18 4.05
CA ILE A 124 -6.67 -5.45 3.63
C ILE A 124 -7.70 -6.33 2.90
N ALA A 125 -8.92 -6.41 3.41
CA ALA A 125 -10.00 -7.19 2.80
C ALA A 125 -10.38 -6.71 1.39
N ARG A 126 -10.11 -5.44 1.06
CA ARG A 126 -10.36 -4.85 -0.26
C ARG A 126 -9.28 -5.20 -1.30
N LEU A 127 -8.05 -5.49 -0.88
CA LEU A 127 -6.95 -5.81 -1.79
C LEU A 127 -7.26 -6.97 -2.78
N PRO A 128 -7.83 -8.12 -2.36
CA PRO A 128 -8.17 -9.19 -3.30
C PRO A 128 -9.24 -8.78 -4.33
N TYR A 129 -10.18 -7.91 -3.96
CA TYR A 129 -11.17 -7.39 -4.90
C TYR A 129 -10.53 -6.59 -6.03
N VAL A 130 -9.51 -5.77 -5.71
CA VAL A 130 -8.76 -5.01 -6.70
C VAL A 130 -7.99 -5.94 -7.64
N HIS A 131 -7.43 -7.03 -7.12
CA HIS A 131 -6.73 -8.02 -7.94
C HIS A 131 -7.68 -8.72 -8.94
N THR A 132 -8.87 -9.08 -8.50
CA THR A 132 -9.88 -9.71 -9.38
C THR A 132 -10.31 -8.77 -10.51
N LEU A 133 -10.41 -7.46 -10.24
CA LEU A 133 -10.71 -6.45 -11.26
C LEU A 133 -9.55 -6.26 -12.24
N SER A 134 -8.30 -6.29 -11.78
CA SER A 134 -7.13 -6.23 -12.66
C SER A 134 -7.11 -7.40 -13.64
N ASN A 135 -7.33 -8.62 -13.15
CA ASN A 135 -7.36 -9.82 -13.98
C ASN A 135 -8.47 -9.76 -15.05
N ALA A 136 -9.63 -9.20 -14.70
CA ALA A 136 -10.71 -9.00 -15.67
C ALA A 136 -10.29 -8.01 -16.77
N ALA A 137 -9.71 -6.86 -16.39
CA ALA A 137 -9.24 -5.85 -17.35
C ALA A 137 -8.13 -6.38 -18.27
N ASP A 138 -7.19 -7.16 -17.74
CA ASP A 138 -6.13 -7.79 -18.51
C ASP A 138 -6.69 -8.81 -19.52
N PHE A 139 -7.69 -9.60 -19.12
CA PHE A 139 -8.39 -10.53 -20.00
C PHE A 139 -9.12 -9.83 -21.16
N PHE A 140 -9.79 -8.71 -20.89
CA PHE A 140 -10.43 -7.91 -21.95
C PHE A 140 -9.39 -7.32 -22.89
N CYS A 141 -8.26 -6.85 -22.38
CA CYS A 141 -7.20 -6.27 -23.20
C CYS A 141 -6.49 -7.32 -24.07
N SER A 142 -6.23 -8.52 -23.53
CA SER A 142 -5.64 -9.64 -24.28
C SER A 142 -6.57 -10.15 -25.37
N THR A 143 -7.87 -10.26 -25.07
CA THR A 143 -8.89 -10.72 -26.02
C THR A 143 -9.09 -9.71 -27.15
N ASN A 144 -9.19 -8.41 -26.83
CA ASN A 144 -9.37 -7.36 -27.84
C ASN A 144 -8.14 -7.23 -28.77
N ARG A 145 -6.91 -7.37 -28.23
CA ARG A 145 -5.69 -7.45 -29.05
C ARG A 145 -5.66 -8.69 -29.95
N GLY A 146 -6.14 -9.84 -29.46
CA GLY A 146 -6.24 -11.06 -30.26
C GLY A 146 -7.20 -10.87 -31.44
N TYR A 147 -8.37 -10.27 -31.17
CA TYR A 147 -9.36 -9.98 -32.20
C TYR A 147 -8.81 -9.05 -33.29
N HIS A 148 -8.16 -7.95 -32.92
CA HIS A 148 -7.59 -7.00 -33.90
C HIS A 148 -6.49 -7.64 -34.77
N ARG A 149 -5.63 -8.50 -34.19
CA ARG A 149 -4.60 -9.21 -34.95
C ARG A 149 -5.18 -10.22 -35.93
N ASN A 150 -6.25 -10.91 -35.54
CA ASN A 150 -6.90 -11.89 -36.40
C ASN A 150 -7.61 -11.20 -37.57
N VAL A 151 -8.26 -10.06 -37.31
CA VAL A 151 -8.89 -9.22 -38.35
C VAL A 151 -7.85 -8.66 -39.32
N GLU A 152 -6.71 -8.18 -38.83
CA GLU A 152 -5.59 -7.74 -39.69
C GLU A 152 -5.02 -8.89 -40.54
N ALA A 153 -4.89 -10.10 -39.97
CA ALA A 153 -4.42 -11.27 -40.70
C ALA A 153 -5.39 -11.71 -41.81
N GLU A 154 -6.70 -11.68 -41.55
CA GLU A 154 -7.72 -11.95 -42.57
C GLU A 154 -7.74 -10.89 -43.67
N ALA A 155 -7.57 -9.61 -43.32
CA ALA A 155 -7.48 -8.52 -44.28
C ALA A 155 -6.24 -8.65 -45.20
N ILE A 156 -5.08 -9.04 -44.67
CA ILE A 156 -3.86 -9.27 -45.45
C ILE A 156 -4.05 -10.45 -46.42
N TYR A 157 -4.74 -11.52 -46.00
CA TYR A 157 -5.01 -12.67 -46.86
C TYR A 157 -5.91 -12.33 -48.05
N GLN A 158 -6.91 -11.45 -47.85
CA GLN A 158 -7.78 -10.97 -48.93
C GLN A 158 -7.09 -10.03 -49.94
N ILE A 159 -6.02 -9.32 -49.54
CA ILE A 159 -5.25 -8.42 -50.41
C ILE A 159 -4.17 -9.18 -51.20
N SER A 160 -3.81 -10.39 -50.77
CA SER A 160 -2.78 -11.24 -51.38
C SER A 160 -3.33 -12.22 -52.45
N LEU A 161 -4.64 -12.18 -52.70
CA LEU A 161 -5.39 -12.95 -53.69
C LEU A 161 -5.90 -12.00 -54.79
#